data_AF-A0A1X3HFH2-F1
#
_entry.id   AF-A0A1X3HFH2-F1
#
_cell.length_a   1.000
_cell.length_b   1.000
_cell.length_c   1.000
_cell.angle_alpha   90.00
_cell.angle_beta   90.00
_cell.angle_gamma   90.00
#
_symmetry.space_group_name_H-M   'P 1'
#
loop_
_entity.id
_entity.type
_entity.pdbx_description
1 polymer ?
#
loop_
_entity_poly.entity_id
_entity_poly.type
_entity_poly.pdbx_seq_one_letter_code
_entity_poly.pdbx_strand_id
1 'polypeptide(L)'
;MVGFEVDLVNEIAKRLGKSVEFVNTPFNGLFTAVQSGRIDMAISSITITDKRLESVSFAQPYYDSDQSLTVTATSGTTGLKDMEGKVVGVETGSTGDMWADRNKADYKFGEIRRFEGLSPAMLDLVAGRVDGYISDIPALLYYVK
;
A
#
# COMPACT_ATOMS: atom_id res chain seq x y z
N MET A 1 5.96 13.76 -10.65
CA MET A 1 5.16 13.04 -9.63
C MET A 1 3.85 13.80 -9.48
N VAL A 2 2.72 13.10 -9.38
CA VAL A 2 1.38 13.72 -9.25
C VAL A 2 0.53 12.86 -8.30
N GLY A 3 -0.52 13.44 -7.72
CA GLY A 3 -1.46 12.74 -6.85
C GLY A 3 -1.76 13.53 -5.58
N PHE A 4 -2.78 13.10 -4.85
CA PHE A 4 -3.27 13.78 -3.64
C PHE A 4 -2.16 14.10 -2.62
N GLU A 5 -1.29 13.13 -2.33
CA GLU A 5 -0.20 13.30 -1.36
C GLU A 5 0.89 14.27 -1.85
N VAL A 6 1.12 14.34 -3.16
CA VAL A 6 2.04 15.31 -3.77
C VAL A 6 1.51 16.73 -3.59
N ASP A 7 0.22 16.92 -3.87
CA ASP A 7 -0.46 18.21 -3.71
C ASP A 7 -0.49 18.64 -2.23
N LEU A 8 -0.75 17.69 -1.32
CA LEU A 8 -0.72 17.92 0.12
C LEU A 8 0.66 18.41 0.59
N VAL A 9 1.74 17.71 0.22
CA VAL A 9 3.09 18.07 0.66
C VAL A 9 3.56 19.39 0.03
N ASN A 10 3.23 19.64 -1.23
CA ASN A 10 3.52 20.92 -1.87
C ASN A 10 2.83 22.09 -1.14
N GLU A 11 1.57 21.93 -0.75
CA GLU A 11 0.84 22.96 0.00
C GLU A 11 1.41 23.14 1.41
N ILE A 12 1.79 22.07 2.11
CA ILE A 12 2.49 22.14 3.41
C ILE A 12 3.79 22.94 3.27
N ALA A 13 4.62 22.60 2.28
CA ALA A 13 5.90 23.27 2.06
C ALA A 13 5.75 24.74 1.72
N LYS A 14 4.77 25.08 0.89
CA LYS A 14 4.41 26.47 0.58
C LYS A 14 4.08 27.26 1.84
N ARG A 15 3.27 26.70 2.75
CA ARG A 15 2.92 27.35 4.03
C ARG A 15 4.12 27.49 4.98
N LEU A 16 5.08 26.58 4.90
CA LEU A 16 6.32 26.61 5.69
C LEU A 16 7.42 27.47 5.05
N GLY A 17 7.23 27.98 3.83
CA GLY A 17 8.28 28.68 3.08
C GLY A 17 9.48 27.77 2.76
N LYS A 18 9.22 26.49 2.48
CA LYS A 18 10.22 25.47 2.15
C LYS A 18 10.06 24.96 0.72
N SER A 19 11.14 24.44 0.15
CA SER A 19 11.12 23.65 -1.08
C SER A 19 10.99 22.16 -0.75
N VAL A 20 10.41 21.38 -1.66
CA VAL A 20 10.30 19.92 -1.54
C VAL A 20 11.01 19.28 -2.70
N GLU A 21 11.82 18.27 -2.38
CA GLU A 21 12.32 17.30 -3.34
C GLU A 21 11.63 15.96 -3.05
N PHE A 22 11.07 15.36 -4.10
CA PHE A 22 10.42 14.06 -3.99
C PHE A 22 11.35 12.96 -4.51
N VAL A 23 11.63 11.98 -3.67
CA VAL A 23 12.44 10.81 -4.01
C VAL A 23 11.55 9.57 -3.96
N ASN A 24 11.39 8.89 -5.10
CA ASN A 24 10.65 7.64 -5.14
C ASN A 24 11.45 6.53 -4.44
N THR A 25 10.85 5.89 -3.44
CA THR A 25 11.47 4.86 -2.60
C THR A 25 10.46 3.73 -2.40
N PRO A 26 10.85 2.45 -2.53
CA PRO A 26 9.98 1.32 -2.19
C PRO A 26 9.44 1.44 -0.76
N PHE A 27 8.18 1.04 -0.55
CA PHE A 27 7.48 1.22 0.73
C PHE A 27 8.27 0.67 1.94
N ASN A 28 8.80 -0.55 1.81
CA ASN A 28 9.62 -1.21 2.83
C ASN A 28 10.91 -0.44 3.19
N GLY A 29 11.42 0.40 2.29
CA GLY A 29 12.61 1.24 2.49
C GLY A 29 12.34 2.57 3.19
N LEU A 30 11.08 3.03 3.23
CA LEU A 30 10.73 4.38 3.71
C LEU A 30 11.12 4.60 5.17
N PHE A 31 10.84 3.64 6.06
CA PHE A 31 11.12 3.77 7.49
C PHE A 31 12.62 3.90 7.77
N THR A 32 13.44 3.09 7.10
CA THR A 32 14.90 3.16 7.23
C THR A 32 15.45 4.47 6.64
N ALA A 33 14.86 4.95 5.54
CA ALA A 33 15.27 6.21 4.93
C ALA A 33 15.02 7.42 5.85
N VAL A 34 13.89 7.44 6.57
CA VAL A 34 13.60 8.46 7.59
C VAL A 34 14.56 8.32 8.79
N GLN A 35 14.73 7.12 9.33
CA GLN A 35 15.58 6.89 10.50
C GLN A 35 17.06 7.23 10.27
N SER A 36 17.55 7.00 9.05
CA SER A 36 18.92 7.34 8.67
C SER A 36 19.12 8.83 8.33
N GLY A 37 18.05 9.62 8.26
CA GLY A 37 18.08 11.02 7.85
C GLY A 37 18.35 11.21 6.35
N ARG A 38 18.20 10.16 5.53
CA ARG A 38 18.30 10.28 4.06
C ARG A 38 17.12 11.07 3.48
N ILE A 39 15.95 10.96 4.10
CA ILE A 39 14.76 11.77 3.81
C ILE A 39 14.21 12.35 5.12
N ASP A 40 13.65 13.55 5.06
CA ASP A 40 13.09 14.22 6.25
C ASP A 40 11.69 13.71 6.62
N MET A 41 10.95 13.20 5.63
CA MET A 41 9.57 12.73 5.79
C MET A 41 9.26 11.64 4.78
N ALA A 42 8.55 10.60 5.21
CA ALA A 42 7.92 9.63 4.32
C ALA A 42 6.42 9.94 4.19
N ILE A 43 5.91 9.94 2.95
CA ILE A 43 4.48 9.99 2.65
C ILE A 43 4.19 8.96 1.55
N SER A 44 3.32 8.01 1.87
CA SER A 44 2.92 6.92 0.98
C SER A 44 1.77 6.15 1.61
N SER A 45 0.72 6.86 2.03
CA SER A 45 -0.49 6.25 2.58
C SER A 45 -0.19 5.32 3.78
N ILE A 46 0.73 5.77 4.63
CA ILE A 46 1.31 4.92 5.67
C ILE A 46 0.34 4.81 6.85
N THR A 47 -0.28 3.65 7.03
CA THR A 47 -1.12 3.37 8.20
C THR A 47 -0.32 3.54 9.51
N ILE A 48 -0.86 4.28 10.47
CA ILE A 48 -0.27 4.39 11.81
C ILE A 48 -0.54 3.08 12.56
N THR A 49 0.51 2.46 13.11
CA THR A 49 0.39 1.26 13.96
C THR A 49 1.28 1.39 15.18
N ASP A 50 0.94 0.72 16.29
CA ASP A 50 1.74 0.74 17.52
C ASP A 50 3.20 0.37 17.27
N LYS A 51 3.43 -0.69 16.49
CA LYS A 51 4.77 -1.13 16.09
C LYS A 51 5.54 -0.06 15.31
N ARG A 52 4.88 0.70 14.43
CA ARG A 52 5.53 1.79 13.70
C ARG A 52 5.83 2.97 14.62
N LEU A 53 4.96 3.26 15.59
CA LEU A 53 5.15 4.33 16.59
C LEU A 53 6.33 4.06 17.54
N GLU A 54 6.72 2.80 17.75
CA GLU A 54 7.96 2.47 18.47
C GLU A 54 9.23 2.93 17.74
N SER A 55 9.15 3.14 16.41
CA SER A 55 10.31 3.31 15.53
C SER A 55 10.38 4.67 14.83
N VAL A 56 9.24 5.34 14.62
CA VAL A 56 9.13 6.65 13.95
C VAL A 56 8.00 7.48 14.55
N SER A 57 8.12 8.80 14.46
CA SER A 57 7.03 9.72 14.78
C SER A 57 6.11 9.92 13.58
N PHE A 58 4.82 10.12 13.82
CA PHE A 58 3.82 10.44 12.80
C PHE A 58 3.25 11.84 13.02
N ALA A 59 2.85 12.48 11.91
CA ALA A 59 1.92 13.61 11.97
C ALA A 59 0.52 13.13 12.37
N GLN A 60 -0.41 14.08 12.53
CA GLN A 60 -1.83 13.72 12.62
C GLN A 60 -2.27 12.99 11.33
N PRO A 61 -3.15 11.98 11.44
CA PRO A 61 -3.65 11.28 10.27
C PRO A 61 -4.38 12.24 9.34
N TYR A 62 -4.18 12.09 8.02
CA TYR A 62 -4.76 12.99 7.02
C TYR A 62 -5.90 12.35 6.20
N TYR A 63 -6.11 11.04 6.32
CA TYR A 63 -7.35 10.36 5.92
C TYR A 63 -7.46 9.00 6.65
N ASP A 64 -8.65 8.41 6.60
CA ASP A 64 -8.95 7.07 7.13
C ASP A 64 -9.37 6.14 5.98
N SER A 65 -8.97 4.86 6.03
CA SER A 65 -9.16 3.90 4.95
C SER A 65 -9.28 2.47 5.45
N ASP A 66 -10.17 1.71 4.82
CA ASP A 66 -10.22 0.26 4.93
C ASP A 66 -9.35 -0.43 3.87
N GLN A 67 -9.04 -1.70 4.13
CA GLN A 67 -8.41 -2.60 3.17
C GLN A 67 -9.48 -3.24 2.27
N SER A 68 -9.11 -3.55 1.04
CA SER A 68 -9.98 -4.22 0.07
C SER A 68 -9.28 -5.37 -0.63
N LEU A 69 -10.08 -6.29 -1.17
CA LEU A 69 -9.64 -7.26 -2.17
C LEU A 69 -10.04 -6.74 -3.56
N THR A 70 -9.06 -6.40 -4.39
CA THR A 70 -9.28 -6.04 -5.79
C THR A 70 -9.10 -7.27 -6.68
N VAL A 71 -10.04 -7.50 -7.58
CA VAL A 71 -10.04 -8.60 -8.56
C VAL A 71 -10.40 -8.07 -9.93
N THR A 72 -10.15 -8.84 -10.98
CA THR A 72 -10.67 -8.52 -12.32
C THR A 72 -12.19 -8.74 -12.37
N ALA A 73 -12.89 -7.91 -13.14
CA ALA A 73 -14.35 -8.04 -13.31
C ALA A 73 -14.80 -9.40 -13.87
N THR A 74 -13.92 -10.07 -14.63
CA THR A 74 -14.16 -11.39 -15.22
C THR A 74 -13.86 -12.55 -14.28
N SER A 75 -13.32 -12.30 -13.08
CA SER A 75 -12.92 -13.36 -12.14
C SER A 75 -14.09 -14.13 -11.53
N GLY A 76 -15.28 -13.52 -11.48
CA GLY A 76 -16.43 -14.07 -10.74
C GLY A 76 -16.25 -14.10 -9.22
N THR A 77 -15.14 -13.59 -8.69
CA THR A 77 -14.88 -13.51 -7.25
C THR A 77 -15.80 -12.48 -6.59
N THR A 78 -16.47 -12.88 -5.52
CA THR A 78 -17.40 -12.04 -4.75
C THR A 78 -16.92 -11.76 -3.33
N GLY A 79 -15.88 -12.48 -2.87
CA GLY A 79 -15.26 -12.21 -1.58
C GLY A 79 -14.06 -13.11 -1.29
N LEU A 80 -13.50 -12.94 -0.09
CA LEU A 80 -12.25 -13.59 0.34
C LEU A 80 -12.31 -15.12 0.34
N LYS A 81 -13.50 -15.72 0.52
CA LYS A 81 -13.67 -17.19 0.48
C LYS A 81 -13.36 -17.77 -0.90
N ASP A 82 -13.57 -16.99 -1.95
CA ASP A 82 -13.29 -17.43 -3.33
C ASP A 82 -11.78 -17.43 -3.63
N MET A 83 -10.92 -17.05 -2.66
CA MET A 83 -9.47 -17.01 -2.78
C MET A 83 -8.78 -18.27 -2.24
N GLU A 84 -9.53 -19.29 -1.81
CA GLU A 84 -8.97 -20.59 -1.41
C GLU A 84 -8.13 -21.18 -2.56
N GLY A 85 -6.86 -21.51 -2.25
CA GLY A 85 -5.89 -22.04 -3.21
C GLY A 85 -5.37 -21.03 -4.24
N LYS A 86 -5.85 -19.78 -4.25
CA LYS A 86 -5.48 -18.73 -5.22
C LYS A 86 -4.24 -17.94 -4.80
N VAL A 87 -3.67 -17.20 -5.74
CA VAL A 87 -2.54 -16.30 -5.54
C VAL A 87 -3.08 -14.91 -5.16
N VAL A 88 -2.71 -14.43 -3.97
CA VAL A 88 -3.07 -13.09 -3.48
C VAL A 88 -1.84 -12.19 -3.50
N GLY A 89 -1.94 -11.04 -4.17
CA GLY A 89 -0.90 -10.03 -4.22
C GLY A 89 -1.01 -9.02 -3.07
N VAL A 90 0.13 -8.55 -2.58
CA VAL A 90 0.23 -7.51 -1.54
C VAL A 90 1.45 -6.62 -1.78
N GLU A 91 1.44 -5.40 -1.25
CA GLU A 91 2.65 -4.58 -1.18
C GLU A 91 3.51 -4.98 0.02
N THR A 92 4.79 -5.25 -0.22
CA THR A 92 5.73 -5.75 0.80
C THR A 92 5.79 -4.82 2.01
N GLY A 93 5.53 -5.36 3.21
CA GLY A 93 5.60 -4.62 4.48
C GLY A 93 4.42 -3.69 4.76
N SER A 94 3.41 -3.67 3.89
CA SER A 94 2.15 -2.95 4.11
C SER A 94 1.28 -3.61 5.18
N THR A 95 0.24 -2.92 5.62
CA THR A 95 -0.82 -3.48 6.47
C THR A 95 -1.62 -4.57 5.76
N GLY A 96 -1.78 -4.48 4.43
CA GLY A 96 -2.35 -5.55 3.60
C GLY A 96 -1.53 -6.83 3.61
N ASP A 97 -0.19 -6.74 3.51
CA ASP A 97 0.73 -7.88 3.65
C ASP A 97 0.61 -8.54 5.03
N MET A 98 0.68 -7.72 6.09
CA MET A 98 0.52 -8.21 7.46
C MET A 98 -0.85 -8.85 7.73
N TRP A 99 -1.90 -8.35 7.07
CA TRP A 99 -3.25 -8.91 7.18
C TRP A 99 -3.34 -10.24 6.40
N ALA A 100 -2.82 -10.30 5.18
CA ALA A 100 -2.84 -11.49 4.35
C ALA A 100 -2.09 -12.65 5.01
N ASP A 101 -0.90 -12.39 5.59
CA ASP A 101 -0.13 -13.38 6.33
C ASP A 101 -0.92 -13.94 7.52
N ARG A 102 -1.52 -13.06 8.33
CA ARG A 102 -2.30 -13.45 9.52
C ARG A 102 -3.52 -14.29 9.18
N ASN A 103 -4.15 -14.05 8.04
CA ASN A 103 -5.39 -14.72 7.63
C ASN A 103 -5.16 -15.81 6.58
N LYS A 104 -3.90 -16.12 6.23
CA LYS A 104 -3.57 -17.12 5.20
C LYS A 104 -4.20 -18.48 5.46
N ALA A 105 -4.17 -18.94 6.71
CA ALA A 105 -4.73 -20.23 7.09
C ALA A 105 -6.26 -20.23 7.04
N ASP A 106 -6.88 -19.14 7.49
CA ASP A 106 -8.34 -19.02 7.60
C ASP A 106 -9.03 -18.99 6.23
N TYR A 107 -8.43 -18.28 5.26
CA TYR A 107 -8.92 -18.23 3.88
C TYR A 107 -8.20 -19.19 2.93
N LYS A 108 -7.21 -19.93 3.45
CA LYS A 108 -6.42 -20.92 2.71
C LYS A 108 -5.83 -20.38 1.40
N PHE A 109 -5.25 -19.20 1.43
CA PHE A 109 -4.58 -18.65 0.24
C PHE A 109 -3.45 -19.59 -0.20
N GLY A 110 -3.38 -19.88 -1.51
CA GLY A 110 -2.33 -20.75 -2.06
C GLY A 110 -0.96 -20.09 -1.96
N GLU A 111 -0.87 -18.86 -2.47
CA GLU A 111 0.35 -18.06 -2.45
C GLU A 111 0.03 -16.62 -2.01
N ILE A 112 0.92 -16.03 -1.20
CA ILE A 112 0.95 -14.58 -0.98
C ILE A 112 2.14 -14.05 -1.78
N ARG A 113 1.85 -13.33 -2.86
CA ARG A 113 2.86 -12.73 -3.73
C ARG A 113 3.12 -11.30 -3.30
N ARG A 114 4.37 -11.01 -2.95
CA ARG A 114 4.78 -9.68 -2.50
C ARG A 114 5.36 -8.87 -3.65
N PHE A 115 4.92 -7.63 -3.75
CA PHE A 115 5.36 -6.68 -4.76
C PHE A 115 6.08 -5.48 -4.13
N GLU A 116 6.96 -4.86 -4.92
CA GLU A 116 7.54 -3.56 -4.63
C GLU A 116 6.84 -2.52 -5.51
N GLY A 117 5.83 -1.86 -4.95
CA GLY A 117 4.99 -0.90 -5.65
C GLY A 117 3.75 -1.49 -6.32
N LEU A 118 2.75 -0.62 -6.50
CA LEU A 118 1.42 -1.00 -7.00
C LEU A 118 1.38 -1.32 -8.50
N SER A 119 2.15 -0.61 -9.32
CA SER A 119 2.16 -0.79 -10.79
C SER A 119 2.46 -2.23 -11.25
N PRO A 120 3.54 -2.90 -10.80
CA PRO A 120 3.79 -4.29 -11.19
C PRO A 120 2.69 -5.24 -10.69
N ALA A 121 2.12 -5.00 -9.51
CA ALA A 121 1.02 -5.80 -8.98
C ALA A 121 -0.25 -5.72 -9.85
N MET A 122 -0.59 -4.52 -10.34
CA MET A 122 -1.75 -4.33 -11.22
C MET A 122 -1.54 -4.99 -12.59
N LEU A 123 -0.32 -4.97 -13.13
CA LEU A 123 0.01 -5.70 -14.37
C LEU A 123 -0.13 -7.21 -14.20
N ASP A 124 0.30 -7.76 -13.06
CA ASP A 124 0.16 -9.17 -12.74
C ASP A 124 -1.31 -9.58 -12.53
N LEU A 125 -2.11 -8.72 -11.90
CA LEU A 125 -3.55 -8.93 -11.71
C LEU A 125 -4.28 -8.97 -13.06
N VAL A 126 -4.04 -7.99 -13.94
CA VAL A 126 -4.67 -7.94 -15.28
C VAL A 126 -4.23 -9.14 -16.14
N ALA A 127 -2.98 -9.58 -16.00
CA ALA A 127 -2.46 -10.73 -16.72
C ALA A 127 -2.93 -12.09 -16.15
N GLY A 128 -3.66 -12.10 -15.03
CA GLY A 128 -4.08 -13.32 -14.34
C GLY A 128 -2.92 -14.11 -13.70
N ARG A 129 -1.78 -13.46 -13.45
CA ARG A 129 -0.66 -14.05 -12.69
C ARG A 129 -0.92 -14.01 -11.18
N VAL A 130 -1.78 -13.10 -10.75
CA VAL A 130 -2.32 -12.96 -9.40
C VAL A 130 -3.84 -12.89 -9.52
N ASP A 131 -4.55 -13.57 -8.63
CA ASP A 131 -6.01 -13.69 -8.70
C ASP A 131 -6.74 -12.54 -7.99
N GLY A 132 -6.07 -11.88 -7.04
CA GLY A 132 -6.58 -10.71 -6.35
C GLY A 132 -5.49 -9.98 -5.58
N TYR A 133 -5.68 -8.70 -5.32
CA TYR A 133 -4.70 -7.84 -4.66
C TYR A 133 -5.30 -7.18 -3.42
N ILE A 134 -4.62 -7.28 -2.28
CA ILE A 134 -5.06 -6.69 -1.02
C ILE A 134 -4.31 -5.40 -0.74
N SER A 135 -5.04 -4.29 -0.66
CA SER A 135 -4.50 -2.97 -0.29
C SER A 135 -5.60 -1.99 0.14
N ASP A 136 -5.19 -0.80 0.57
CA ASP A 136 -6.07 0.32 0.93
C ASP A 136 -6.95 0.76 -0.25
N ILE A 137 -8.24 0.99 0.02
CA ILE A 137 -9.24 1.35 -1.00
C ILE A 137 -8.83 2.56 -1.86
N PRO A 138 -8.38 3.71 -1.31
CA PRO A 138 -8.07 4.89 -2.11
C PRO A 138 -6.95 4.66 -3.14
N ALA A 139 -5.94 3.85 -2.79
CA ALA A 139 -4.86 3.51 -3.71
C ALA A 139 -5.39 2.72 -4.92
N LEU A 140 -6.36 1.83 -4.69
CA LEU A 140 -6.90 0.94 -5.71
C LEU A 140 -7.97 1.60 -6.58
N LEU A 141 -8.79 2.50 -6.03
CA LEU A 141 -9.80 3.25 -6.81
C LEU A 141 -9.19 4.12 -7.91
N TYR A 142 -7.90 4.47 -7.82
CA TYR A 142 -7.21 5.16 -8.91
C TYR A 142 -6.97 4.24 -10.14
N TYR A 143 -6.86 2.93 -9.91
CA TYR A 143 -6.52 1.93 -10.93
C TYR A 143 -7.73 1.13 -11.41
N VAL A 144 -8.73 0.93 -10.55
CA VAL A 144 -9.96 0.21 -10.87
C VAL A 144 -10.96 1.19 -11.51
N LYS A 145 -11.41 0.87 -12.73
CA LYS A 145 -12.50 1.57 -13.43
C LYS A 145 -13.68 0.64 -13.62
#